data_AF-A0AAU3MQM5-F1
#
_entry.id   AF-A0AAU3MQM5-F1
#
_cell.length_a   1.000
_cell.length_b   1.000
_cell.length_c   1.000
_cell.angle_alpha   90.00
_cell.angle_beta   90.00
_cell.angle_gamma   90.00
#
_symmetry.space_group_name_H-M   'P 1'
#
loop_
_entity.id
_entity.type
_entity.pdbx_description
1 polymer ?
#
loop_
_entity_poly.entity_id
_entity_poly.type
_entity_poly.pdbx_seq_one_letter_code
_entity_poly.pdbx_strand_id
1 'polypeptide(L)' 'MTGFLDRAKEQAQRGLTQGKQKLDEVQAQRAGGDLLKRLGAAYYAERKGTGTPEATHAALGALEHHVAEHGDGFLRS' A
#
# COMPACT_ATOMS: atom_id res chain seq x y z
N MET A 1 -22.59 -39.04 -5.22
CA MET A 1 -22.77 -37.69 -5.77
C MET A 1 -22.03 -36.67 -4.91
N THR A 2 -20.70 -36.78 -4.83
CA THR A 2 -19.87 -36.03 -3.85
C THR A 2 -19.23 -34.78 -4.46
N GLY A 3 -19.31 -34.59 -5.78
CA GLY A 3 -18.52 -33.59 -6.52
C GLY A 3 -19.04 -32.15 -6.48
N PHE A 4 -20.27 -31.88 -6.03
CA PHE A 4 -20.80 -30.51 -5.98
C PHE A 4 -20.41 -29.79 -4.68
N LEU A 5 -20.49 -30.49 -3.55
CA LEU A 5 -20.05 -29.96 -2.24
C LEU A 5 -18.53 -29.73 -2.20
N ASP A 6 -17.75 -30.63 -2.81
CA ASP A 6 -16.29 -30.49 -2.87
C ASP A 6 -15.87 -29.29 -3.73
N ARG A 7 -16.51 -29.09 -4.90
CA ARG A 7 -16.26 -27.91 -5.74
C ARG A 7 -16.71 -26.61 -5.09
N ALA A 8 -17.84 -26.61 -4.39
CA ALA A 8 -18.31 -25.44 -3.66
C ALA A 8 -17.34 -25.03 -2.55
N LYS A 9 -16.77 -26.00 -1.82
CA LYS A 9 -15.76 -25.76 -0.79
C LYS A 9 -14.46 -25.23 -1.39
N GLU A 10 -13.98 -25.81 -2.49
CA GLU A 10 -12.79 -25.29 -3.21
C GLU A 10 -13.01 -23.86 -3.73
N GLN A 11 -14.16 -23.56 -4.32
CA GLN A 11 -14.46 -22.23 -4.83
C GLN A 11 -14.55 -21.20 -3.70
N ALA A 12 -15.20 -21.54 -2.59
CA ALA A 12 -15.24 -20.69 -1.40
C ALA A 12 -13.83 -20.43 -0.84
N GLN A 13 -12.99 -21.47 -0.74
CA GLN A 13 -11.62 -21.34 -0.27
C GLN A 13 -10.79 -20.42 -1.19
N ARG A 14 -10.91 -20.59 -2.51
CA ARG A 14 -10.20 -19.76 -3.51
C ARG A 14 -10.69 -18.31 -3.50
N GLY A 15 -12.00 -18.10 -3.41
CA GLY A 15 -12.60 -16.76 -3.33
C GLY A 15 -12.19 -16.01 -2.06
N LEU A 16 -12.09 -16.71 -0.93
CA LEU A 16 -11.60 -16.12 0.32
C LEU A 16 -10.12 -15.74 0.24
N THR A 17 -9.27 -16.60 -0.32
CA THR A 17 -7.83 -16.30 -0.47
C THR A 17 -7.60 -15.14 -1.44
N GLN A 18 -8.28 -15.13 -2.59
CA GLN A 18 -8.20 -14.03 -3.55
C GLN A 18 -8.79 -12.72 -3.01
N GLY A 19 -9.86 -12.81 -2.22
CA GLY A 19 -10.44 -11.64 -1.55
C GLY A 19 -9.47 -11.01 -0.55
N LYS A 20 -8.80 -11.82 0.28
CA LYS A 20 -7.77 -11.34 1.21
C LYS A 20 -6.59 -10.68 0.48
N GLN A 21 -6.03 -11.36 -0.52
CA GLN A 21 -4.91 -10.82 -1.31
C GLN A 21 -5.24 -9.47 -1.94
N LYS A 22 -6.42 -9.33 -2.57
CA LYS A 22 -6.86 -8.05 -3.14
C LYS A 22 -7.04 -6.95 -2.09
N LEU A 23 -7.56 -7.30 -0.90
CA LEU A 23 -7.72 -6.33 0.18
C LEU A 23 -6.37 -5.87 0.71
N ASP A 24 -5.40 -6.76 0.83
CA ASP A 24 -4.05 -6.45 1.27
C ASP A 24 -3.33 -5.56 0.25
N GLU A 25 -3.48 -5.85 -1.05
CA GLU A 25 -2.97 -5.01 -2.15
C GLU A 25 -3.58 -3.61 -2.14
N VAL A 26 -4.90 -3.49 -1.99
CA VAL A 26 -5.59 -2.19 -1.94
C VAL A 26 -5.17 -1.40 -0.70
N GLN A 27 -4.95 -2.06 0.44
CA GLN A 27 -4.46 -1.42 1.65
C GLN A 27 -3.03 -0.91 1.48
N ALA A 28 -2.14 -1.73 0.92
CA ALA A 28 -0.77 -1.32 0.60
C ALA A 28 -0.77 -0.12 -0.36
N GLN A 29 -1.57 -0.16 -1.42
CA GLN A 29 -1.66 0.92 -2.39
C GLN A 29 -2.18 2.23 -1.76
N ARG A 30 -3.19 2.16 -0.88
CA ARG A 30 -3.68 3.33 -0.15
C ARG A 30 -2.62 3.88 0.80
N ALA A 31 -1.93 3.02 1.55
CA ALA A 31 -0.87 3.42 2.46
C ALA A 31 0.28 4.12 1.70
N GLY A 32 0.71 3.56 0.57
CA GLY A 32 1.71 4.20 -0.30
C GLY A 32 1.26 5.56 -0.81
N GLY A 33 0.00 5.70 -1.24
CA GLY A 33 -0.57 6.98 -1.65
C GLY A 33 -0.58 8.05 -0.54
N ASP A 34 -0.85 7.66 0.70
CA ASP A 34 -0.82 8.58 1.84
C ASP A 34 0.62 8.97 2.23
N LEU A 35 1.58 8.06 2.09
CA LEU A 35 3.01 8.37 2.26
C LEU A 35 3.50 9.38 1.21
N LEU A 36 3.09 9.24 -0.06
CA LEU A 36 3.41 10.22 -1.10
C LEU A 36 2.85 11.60 -0.79
N LYS A 37 1.59 11.69 -0.34
CA LYS A 37 0.98 12.97 0.07
C LYS A 37 1.77 13.60 1.21
N ARG A 38 2.19 12.81 2.20
CA ARG A 38 3.02 13.29 3.34
C ARG A 38 4.37 13.80 2.88
N LEU A 39 5.07 13.08 2.00
CA LEU A 39 6.35 13.51 1.43
C LEU A 39 6.19 14.81 0.63
N GLY A 40 5.17 14.90 -0.23
CA GLY A 40 4.88 16.11 -0.99
C GLY A 40 4.57 17.32 -0.11
N ALA A 41 3.79 17.10 0.97
CA ALA A 41 3.48 18.16 1.94
C ALA A 41 4.73 18.62 2.70
N ALA A 42 5.58 17.69 3.16
CA ALA A 42 6.84 18.00 3.84
C ALA A 42 7.77 18.80 2.93
N TYR A 43 7.96 18.33 1.69
CA TYR A 43 8.79 19.02 0.70
C TYR A 43 8.26 20.42 0.36
N TYR A 44 6.94 20.58 0.20
CA TYR A 44 6.34 21.89 -0.04
C TYR A 44 6.57 22.84 1.14
N ALA A 45 6.40 22.37 2.38
CA ALA A 45 6.64 23.15 3.58
C ALA A 45 8.12 23.56 3.70
N GLU A 46 9.05 22.65 3.42
CA GLU A 46 10.49 22.94 3.37
C GLU A 46 10.79 24.04 2.34
N ARG A 47 10.25 23.93 1.12
CA ARG A 47 10.41 24.97 0.07
C ARG A 47 9.81 26.32 0.44
N LYS A 48 8.77 26.32 1.29
CA LYS A 48 8.14 27.55 1.81
C LYS A 48 8.85 28.10 3.05
N GLY A 49 9.86 27.41 3.58
CA GLY A 49 10.56 27.79 4.82
C GLY A 49 9.72 27.60 6.09
N THR A 50 8.59 26.90 5.99
CA THR A 50 7.69 26.60 7.12
C THR A 50 7.87 25.17 7.65
N GLY A 51 8.63 24.34 6.93
CA GLY A 51 9.02 22.98 7.32
C GLY A 51 10.52 22.85 7.48
N THR A 52 10.98 21.64 7.82
CA THR A 52 12.41 21.36 7.99
C THR A 52 12.87 20.22 7.06
N PRO A 53 14.14 20.21 6.64
CA PRO A 53 14.69 19.10 5.84
C PRO A 53 14.54 17.73 6.52
N GLU A 54 14.62 17.68 7.86
CA GLU A 54 14.48 16.44 8.63
C GLU A 54 13.09 15.82 8.46
N ALA A 55 12.04 16.65 8.37
CA ALA A 55 10.68 16.17 8.13
C ALA A 55 10.53 15.55 6.73
N THR A 56 11.16 16.13 5.72
CA THR A 56 11.22 15.59 4.36
C THR A 56 11.99 14.26 4.34
N HIS A 57 13.15 14.20 5.01
CA HIS A 57 13.95 12.99 5.11
C HIS A 57 13.20 11.86 5.84
N ALA A 58 12.48 12.17 6.92
CA ALA A 58 11.66 11.19 7.63
C ALA A 58 10.50 10.66 6.76
N ALA A 59 9.83 11.53 6.02
CA ALA A 59 8.77 11.13 5.10
C ALA A 59 9.31 10.27 3.93
N LEU A 60 10.50 10.60 3.43
CA LEU A 60 11.18 9.80 2.41
C LEU A 60 11.56 8.42 2.95
N GLY A 61 12.16 8.33 4.14
CA GLY A 61 12.51 7.04 4.74
C GLY A 61 11.30 6.14 5.01
N ALA A 62 10.16 6.72 5.41
CA ALA A 62 8.92 5.95 5.57
C ALA A 62 8.38 5.42 4.22
N LEU A 63 8.52 6.20 3.15
CA LEU A 63 8.18 5.78 1.79
C LEU A 63 9.10 4.64 1.30
N GLU A 64 10.41 4.78 1.50
CA GLU A 64 11.39 3.76 1.14
C GLU A 64 11.15 2.44 1.89
N HIS A 65 10.84 2.51 3.18
CA HIS A 65 10.49 1.33 3.97
C HIS A 65 9.24 0.63 3.42
N HIS A 66 8.19 1.39 3.08
CA HIS A 66 6.99 0.83 2.48
C HIS A 66 7.26 0.19 1.10
N VAL A 67 8.10 0.82 0.27
CA VAL A 67 8.53 0.23 -1.02
C VAL A 67 9.33 -1.06 -0.80
N ALA A 68 10.17 -1.13 0.22
CA ALA A 68 10.91 -2.35 0.55
C ALA A 68 9.99 -3.50 1.01
N GLU A 69 8.90 -3.20 1.70
CA GLU A 69 7.96 -4.21 2.22
C GLU A 69 6.88 -4.63 1.21
N HIS A 70 6.39 -3.69 0.39
CA HIS A 70 5.22 -3.90 -0.46
C HIS A 70 5.48 -3.70 -1.97
N GLY A 71 6.67 -3.24 -2.34
CA GLY A 71 7.02 -2.89 -3.71
C GLY A 71 6.60 -1.46 -4.11
N ASP A 72 6.99 -1.07 -5.32
CA ASP A 72 6.79 0.28 -5.88
C ASP A 72 5.51 0.42 -6.73
N GLY A 73 4.63 -0.59 -6.72
CA GLY A 73 3.46 -0.64 -7.61
C GLY A 73 2.52 0.56 -7.48
N PHE A 74 2.39 1.13 -6.28
CA PHE A 74 1.57 2.31 -6.02
C PHE A 74 2.14 3.61 -6.62
N LEU A 75 3.40 3.63 -7.06
CA LEU A 75 4.00 4.78 -7.75
C LEU A 75 3.55 4.89 -9.22
N ARG A 76 3.03 3.80 -9.79
CA ARG A 76 2.68 3.69 -11.22
C ARG A 76 1.17 3.74 -11.49
N SER A 77 0.37 3.82 -10.42
CA SER A 77 -1.10 3.75 -10.48
C SER A 77 -1.76 5.10 -10.70
#